data_AF-A0A348Y7N9-F1
#
_entry.id   AF-A0A348Y7N9-F1
#
_cell.length_a   1.000
_cell.length_b   1.000
_cell.length_c   1.000
_cell.angle_alpha   90.00
_cell.angle_beta   90.00
_cell.angle_gamma   90.00
#
_symmetry.space_group_name_H-M   'P 1'
#
loop_
_entity.id
_entity.type
_entity.pdbx_description
1 polymer ?
#
loop_
_entity_poly.entity_id
_entity_poly.type
_entity_poly.pdbx_seq_one_letter_code
_entity_poly.pdbx_strand_id
1 'polypeptide(L)' 'IKLVAIMQKFVDQSISANTNYDPVRYEGGRVPMKILLKDLLNAYKLGVKTLYYHNTRDGANDAQADMEDDCAGGACKI' A
#
# COMPACT_ATOMS: atom_id res chain seq x y z
N ILE A 1 1.46 10.04 -3.02
CA ILE A 1 0.60 10.42 -4.18
C ILE A 1 1.15 11.58 -5.03
N LYS A 2 1.63 12.70 -4.45
CA LYS A 2 2.11 13.87 -5.24
C LYS A 2 3.25 13.55 -6.23
N LEU A 3 4.22 12.71 -5.84
CA LEU A 3 5.30 12.30 -6.73
C LEU A 3 4.78 11.50 -7.93
N VAL A 4 3.87 10.55 -7.69
CA VAL A 4 3.20 9.79 -8.75
C VAL A 4 2.49 10.74 -9.71
N ALA A 5 1.82 11.78 -9.23
CA ALA A 5 1.18 12.77 -10.08
C ALA A 5 2.18 13.54 -10.97
N ILE A 6 3.37 13.88 -10.44
CA ILE A 6 4.43 14.52 -11.24
C ILE A 6 4.95 13.55 -12.31
N MET A 7 5.20 12.29 -11.94
CA MET A 7 5.63 11.25 -12.88
C MET A 7 4.58 11.01 -13.98
N GLN A 8 3.30 11.02 -13.61
CA GLN A 8 2.17 10.77 -14.50
C GLN A 8 2.10 11.76 -15.68
N LYS A 9 2.69 12.96 -15.54
CA LYS A 9 2.83 13.94 -16.64
C LYS A 9 3.61 13.39 -17.83
N PHE A 10 4.56 12.49 -17.60
CA PHE A 10 5.47 11.95 -18.61
C PHE A 10 5.27 10.46 -18.88
N VAL A 11 4.29 9.83 -18.23
CA VAL A 11 3.93 8.41 -18.44
C VAL A 11 2.74 8.34 -19.38
N ASP A 12 2.95 7.73 -20.54
CA ASP A 12 1.95 7.61 -21.60
C ASP A 12 0.69 6.86 -21.12
N GLN A 13 0.89 5.73 -20.45
CA GLN A 13 -0.18 4.91 -19.88
C GLN A 13 -0.49 5.33 -18.43
N SER A 14 -0.40 4.42 -17.46
CA SER A 14 -0.72 4.65 -16.06
C SER A 14 0.36 4.12 -15.13
N ILE A 15 0.24 4.43 -13.84
CA ILE A 15 1.15 3.98 -12.79
C ILE A 15 0.36 3.14 -11.77
N SER A 16 0.90 1.98 -11.41
CA SER A 16 0.36 1.13 -10.34
C SER A 16 0.64 1.75 -8.97
N ALA A 17 -0.12 2.79 -8.62
CA ALA A 17 0.10 3.58 -7.41
C ALA A 17 -0.60 2.98 -6.19
N ASN A 18 0.17 2.58 -5.19
CA ASN A 18 -0.38 2.04 -3.94
C ASN A 18 -0.79 3.16 -2.97
N THR A 19 -1.80 2.88 -2.16
CA THR A 19 -2.17 3.67 -0.98
C THR A 19 -1.89 2.82 0.26
N ASN A 20 -1.29 3.41 1.30
CA ASN A 20 -0.88 2.69 2.50
C ASN A 20 -1.45 3.37 3.73
N TYR A 21 -2.06 2.59 4.62
CA TYR A 21 -2.65 3.07 5.86
C TYR A 21 -2.22 2.20 7.03
N ASP A 22 -1.93 2.83 8.15
CA ASP A 22 -1.56 2.16 9.39
C ASP A 22 -2.67 2.45 10.42
N PRO A 23 -3.54 1.47 10.76
CA PRO A 23 -4.69 1.68 11.65
C PRO A 23 -4.29 2.21 13.04
N VAL A 24 -3.09 1.88 13.52
CA VAL A 24 -2.56 2.29 14.83
C VAL A 24 -2.34 3.80 14.90
N ARG A 25 -2.18 4.48 13.74
CA ARG A 25 -2.02 5.93 13.67
C ARG A 25 -3.33 6.71 13.81
N TYR A 26 -4.46 6.02 13.89
CA TYR A 26 -5.78 6.63 13.98
C TYR A 26 -6.46 6.28 15.31
N GLU A 27 -7.21 7.24 15.84
CA GLU A 27 -7.99 7.04 17.06
C GLU A 27 -8.97 5.87 16.90
N GLY A 28 -9.01 4.97 17.88
CA GLY A 28 -9.84 3.76 17.84
C GLY A 28 -9.30 2.65 16.93
N GLY A 29 -8.06 2.75 16.43
CA GLY A 29 -7.41 1.67 15.67
C GLY A 29 -8.06 1.38 14.33
N ARG A 30 -8.76 2.35 13.74
CA ARG A 30 -9.50 2.21 12.48
C ARG A 30 -9.26 3.41 11.60
N VAL A 31 -9.03 3.17 10.31
CA VAL A 31 -8.84 4.24 9.33
C VAL A 31 -10.20 4.90 9.03
N PRO A 32 -10.39 6.21 9.27
CA PRO A 32 -11.66 6.85 9.02
C PRO A 32 -11.99 6.93 7.52
N MET A 33 -13.23 6.62 7.13
CA MET A 33 -13.68 6.71 5.73
C MET A 33 -13.46 8.11 5.12
N LYS A 34 -13.56 9.16 5.94
CA LYS A 34 -13.30 10.54 5.51
C LYS A 34 -11.87 10.73 4.99
N ILE A 35 -10.89 10.04 5.56
CA ILE A 35 -9.48 10.09 5.11
C ILE A 35 -9.35 9.38 3.76
N LEU A 36 -9.92 8.18 3.64
CA LEU A 36 -9.88 7.40 2.40
C LEU A 36 -10.47 8.16 1.22
N LEU A 37 -11.65 8.76 1.42
CA LEU A 37 -12.32 9.55 0.39
C LEU A 37 -11.54 10.83 0.05
N LYS A 38 -10.96 11.49 1.05
CA LYS A 38 -10.11 12.67 0.83
C LYS A 38 -8.90 12.33 -0.04
N ASP A 39 -8.25 11.19 0.22
CA ASP A 39 -7.08 10.76 -0.54
C ASP A 39 -7.44 10.31 -1.97
N LEU A 40 -8.59 9.66 -2.14
CA LEU A 40 -9.14 9.35 -3.46
C LEU A 40 -9.39 10.63 -4.28
N LEU A 41 -10.08 11.61 -3.69
CA LEU A 41 -10.36 12.90 -4.35
C LEU A 41 -9.07 13.68 -4.62
N ASN A 42 -8.07 13.57 -3.75
CA ASN A 42 -6.77 14.21 -3.96
C ASN A 42 -6.00 13.54 -5.11
N ALA A 43 -6.02 12.21 -5.21
CA ALA A 43 -5.43 11.49 -6.34
C ALA A 43 -6.08 11.90 -7.67
N TYR A 44 -7.41 11.97 -7.70
CA TYR A 44 -8.17 12.46 -8.84
C TYR A 44 -7.80 13.91 -9.21
N LYS A 45 -7.80 14.82 -8.23
CA LYS A 45 -7.44 16.23 -8.42
C LYS A 45 -6.04 16.42 -9.01
N LEU A 46 -5.10 15.55 -8.65
CA LEU A 46 -3.71 15.62 -9.10
C LEU A 46 -3.47 14.90 -10.44
N GLY A 47 -4.49 14.30 -11.05
CA GLY A 47 -4.39 13.63 -12.34
C GLY A 47 -3.76 12.24 -12.30
N VAL A 48 -3.77 11.57 -11.14
CA VAL A 48 -3.37 10.16 -11.04
C VAL A 48 -4.42 9.29 -11.73
N LYS A 49 -3.98 8.47 -12.69
CA LYS A 49 -4.90 7.70 -13.55
C LYS A 49 -5.43 6.43 -12.88
N THR A 50 -4.62 5.71 -12.11
CA THR A 50 -5.03 4.48 -11.41
C THR A 50 -4.46 4.39 -9.99
N LEU A 51 -5.22 3.77 -9.09
CA LEU A 51 -4.77 3.31 -7.78
C LEU A 51 -4.80 1.78 -7.78
N TYR A 52 -3.72 1.15 -7.31
CA TYR A 52 -3.55 -0.30 -7.42
C TYR A 52 -3.84 -1.00 -6.10
N TYR A 53 -2.85 -1.14 -5.22
CA TYR A 53 -3.09 -1.77 -3.91
C TYR A 53 -3.47 -0.75 -2.83
N HIS A 54 -4.37 -1.21 -1.96
CA HIS A 54 -4.68 -0.58 -0.70
C HIS A 54 -4.07 -1.42 0.43
N ASN A 55 -2.93 -1.00 0.93
CA ASN A 55 -2.20 -1.73 1.96
C ASN A 55 -2.61 -1.23 3.34
N THR A 56 -3.05 -2.15 4.18
CA THR A 56 -3.31 -1.89 5.59
C THR A 56 -2.23 -2.58 6.39
N ARG A 57 -1.49 -1.84 7.21
CA ARG A 57 -0.49 -2.42 8.11
C ARG A 57 -1.20 -3.26 9.17
N ASP A 58 -0.80 -4.53 9.29
CA ASP A 58 -1.31 -5.50 10.25
C ASP A 58 -0.59 -5.45 11.61
N GLY A 59 0.54 -4.75 11.68
CA GLY A 59 1.33 -4.60 12.89
C GLY A 59 2.32 -5.75 13.11
N ALA A 60 2.52 -6.62 12.12
CA ALA A 60 3.59 -7.61 12.17
C ALA A 60 4.95 -6.90 12.22
N ASN A 61 5.79 -7.31 13.16
CA ASN A 61 7.22 -7.02 13.08
C ASN A 61 7.80 -8.06 12.12
N ASP A 62 8.35 -7.61 10.98
CA ASP A 62 9.17 -8.44 10.08
C ASP A 62 10.52 -8.80 10.74
N ALA A 63 10.49 -9.24 12.00
CA ALA A 63 11.59 -9.99 12.59
C ALA A 63 11.56 -11.35 11.90
N GLN A 64 12.19 -11.41 10.73
CA GLN A 64 12.42 -12.60 9.93
C GLN A 64 13.47 -13.52 10.61
N ALA A 65 13.42 -13.64 11.94
CA ALA A 65 14.31 -14.47 12.75
C ALA A 65 13.74 -15.89 12.94
N ASP A 66 12.44 -16.09 12.72
CA ASP A 66 11.77 -17.38 12.89
C ASP A 66 11.53 -18.12 11.54
N MET A 67 12.21 -17.71 10.46
CA MET A 67 12.19 -18.41 9.17
C MET A 67 13.37 -19.39 8.98
N GLU A 68 14.09 -19.73 10.05
CA GLU A 68 15.08 -20.81 10.02
C GLU A 68 14.41 -22.14 10.43
N ASP A 69 14.43 -23.10 9.49
CA ASP A 69 14.24 -24.55 9.70
C ASP A 69 12.85 -25.17 9.88
N ASP A 70 11.87 -24.86 9.01
CA ASP A 70 10.70 -25.77 8.80
C ASP A 70 10.59 -26.34 7.37
N CYS A 71 11.74 -26.60 6.72
CA CYS A 71 11.78 -27.31 5.43
C CYS A 71 12.54 -28.64 5.52
N ALA A 72 12.17 -29.49 6.48
CA ALA A 72 12.65 -30.87 6.58
C ALA A 72 12.08 -31.82 5.48
N GLY A 73 11.50 -31.28 4.41
CA GLY A 73 11.01 -32.04 3.27
C GLY A 73 11.03 -31.19 2.01
N GLY A 74 12.08 -31.36 1.19
CA GLY A 74 12.39 -30.56 0.01
C GLY A 74 11.38 -30.61 -1.14
N ALA A 75 10.15 -30.15 -0.91
CA ALA A 75 9.07 -30.18 -1.90
C ALA A 75 8.36 -28.83 -2.13
N CYS A 76 8.78 -27.74 -1.48
CA CYS A 76 8.08 -26.45 -1.61
C CYS A 76 9.01 -25.31 -2.03
N LYS A 77 9.45 -25.33 -3.30
CA LYS A 77 9.73 -24.13 -4.12
C LYS A 77 9.53 -24.44 -5.61
N ILE A 78 8.31 -24.21 -6.11
CA ILE A 78 8.04 -23.67 -7.45
C ILE A 78 7.28 -22.37 -7.24
#